data_AF-A0A934PJG8-F1
#
_entry.id   AF-A0A934PJG8-F1
#
_cell.length_a   1.000
_cell.length_b   1.000
_cell.length_c   1.000
_cell.angle_alpha   90.00
_cell.angle_beta   90.00
_cell.angle_gamma   90.00
#
_symmetry.space_group_name_H-M   'P 1'
#
loop_
_entity.id
_entity.type
_entity.pdbx_description
1 polymer ?
#
loop_
_entity_poly.entity_id
_entity_poly.type
_entity_poly.pdbx_seq_one_letter_code
_entity_poly.pdbx_strand_id
1 'polypeptide(L)'
;MKFLKITVLLCVTALFLNFETKKETKPTVYCVGDSTVKNGSGKGDGGLWGWGDFIGQFLDTTKVSVQNHALGGTSSRSFQTKGLWEPVFKQLKKGDYVLIQFGHNDNGPINDTVRARGTFKGIGNETEEIDNLLTKQHEIVHSYGWYIRKLVKDAKSKGAIPIIFSPIPRNDWKDGKVIRNNDSYGLWAKQIAEQEKVTFIDLNENMSLALDKVGQEKVMGTYFYEKDHTHPSAKGAVLAATTIATQLEKSTNSLKKYLLKNPKIKLPAKKKVFLIGDSTMANNNGNPNAVGWGVAFPKYVDTMRIEVINKARGGRSSRTYDYEGLWKEVREQLQPGNFVIIQFGHNDAGKIDSEKYRGSLPGNGTETRVVNRADSINETVHTFGAYIEKYIKEAREKGAIPIVMSQTVRNEWPKGKPELRDESYNKWSKIAAENQKAPFIDLNVLIAEEYEKLGKEKVASFFPKDHTHTGAEGADFNAWVAAKSIKKTKGCELRDYIEIPKSAQKKP
;
A
#
# COMPACT_ATOMS: atom_id res chain seq x y z
N MET A 1 -72.01 -42.41 6.06
CA MET A 1 -70.53 -42.53 6.07
C MET A 1 -69.77 -41.80 4.95
N LYS A 2 -70.42 -40.97 4.10
CA LYS A 2 -69.68 -40.17 3.07
C LYS A 2 -69.47 -38.69 3.44
N PHE A 3 -70.28 -38.11 4.33
CA PHE A 3 -70.14 -36.70 4.74
C PHE A 3 -69.06 -36.46 5.82
N LEU A 4 -68.75 -37.46 6.66
CA LEU A 4 -67.77 -37.30 7.75
C LEU A 4 -66.30 -37.37 7.27
N LYS A 5 -66.04 -37.92 6.07
CA LYS A 5 -64.68 -38.01 5.50
C LYS A 5 -64.21 -36.74 4.79
N ILE A 6 -65.13 -35.87 4.37
CA ILE A 6 -64.79 -34.64 3.63
C ILE A 6 -64.41 -33.51 4.59
N THR A 7 -65.04 -33.43 5.78
CA THR A 7 -64.73 -32.39 6.77
C THR A 7 -63.37 -32.59 7.44
N VAL A 8 -62.93 -33.84 7.66
CA VAL A 8 -61.60 -34.14 8.22
C VAL A 8 -60.48 -33.88 7.20
N LEU A 9 -60.74 -34.10 5.90
CA LEU A 9 -59.74 -33.85 4.85
C LEU A 9 -59.54 -32.34 4.58
N LEU A 10 -60.59 -31.52 4.74
CA LEU A 10 -60.51 -30.05 4.64
C LEU A 10 -59.86 -29.39 5.87
N CYS A 11 -59.94 -30.00 7.06
CA CYS A 11 -59.24 -29.49 8.24
C CYS A 11 -57.74 -29.84 8.21
N VAL A 12 -57.33 -30.96 7.59
CA VAL A 12 -55.91 -31.34 7.47
C VAL A 12 -55.19 -30.55 6.37
N THR A 13 -55.87 -30.16 5.27
CA THR A 13 -55.24 -29.29 4.24
C THR A 13 -55.13 -27.82 4.66
N ALA A 14 -56.00 -27.34 5.56
CA ALA A 14 -55.88 -26.00 6.15
C ALA A 14 -54.73 -25.87 7.17
N LEU A 15 -54.17 -26.99 7.66
CA LEU A 15 -53.01 -26.99 8.57
C LEU A 15 -51.65 -26.91 7.86
N PHE A 16 -51.60 -27.03 6.52
CA PHE A 16 -50.35 -26.99 5.74
C PHE A 16 -50.20 -25.73 4.86
N LEU A 17 -51.15 -24.79 4.90
CA LEU A 17 -51.12 -23.54 4.13
C LEU A 17 -51.03 -22.35 5.08
N ASN A 18 -49.84 -22.09 5.65
CA ASN A 18 -49.33 -20.77 6.08
C ASN A 18 -48.06 -20.86 6.95
N PHE A 19 -47.14 -21.79 6.66
CA PHE A 19 -45.74 -21.56 7.02
C PHE A 19 -45.03 -20.88 5.84
N GLU A 20 -45.43 -19.64 5.53
CA GLU A 20 -44.47 -18.72 4.96
C GLU A 20 -43.40 -18.52 6.02
N THR A 21 -42.28 -19.25 5.88
CA THR A 21 -41.08 -18.94 6.64
C THR A 21 -40.74 -17.50 6.31
N LYS A 22 -41.06 -16.61 7.25
CA LYS A 22 -40.77 -15.18 7.16
C LYS A 22 -39.26 -15.07 6.98
N LYS A 23 -38.81 -14.97 5.73
CA LYS A 23 -37.39 -15.00 5.38
C LYS A 23 -36.77 -13.83 6.12
N GLU A 24 -36.09 -14.13 7.23
CA GLU A 24 -35.62 -13.10 8.14
C GLU A 24 -34.63 -12.23 7.36
N THR A 25 -35.05 -11.01 7.05
CA THR A 25 -34.26 -10.12 6.22
C THR A 25 -33.07 -9.66 7.05
N LYS A 26 -31.92 -10.22 6.72
CA LYS A 26 -30.61 -9.90 7.27
C LYS A 26 -30.40 -8.39 7.39
N PRO A 27 -30.18 -7.83 8.60
CA PRO A 27 -29.89 -6.42 8.77
C PRO A 27 -28.66 -5.99 7.98
N THR A 28 -28.64 -4.74 7.53
CA THR A 28 -27.52 -4.15 6.83
C THR A 28 -26.81 -3.11 7.70
N VAL A 29 -25.49 -3.18 7.73
CA VAL A 29 -24.58 -2.23 8.37
C VAL A 29 -24.08 -1.28 7.29
N TYR A 30 -24.62 -0.06 7.28
CA TYR A 30 -24.23 1.01 6.37
C TYR A 30 -23.10 1.83 7.00
N CYS A 31 -21.95 1.94 6.33
CA CYS A 31 -20.89 2.85 6.72
C CYS A 31 -21.02 4.15 5.91
N VAL A 32 -21.11 5.30 6.58
CA VAL A 32 -21.13 6.62 5.96
C VAL A 32 -20.03 7.48 6.57
N GLY A 33 -19.30 8.20 5.73
CA GLY A 33 -18.13 8.93 6.17
C GLY A 33 -17.24 9.42 5.04
N ASP A 34 -16.01 9.75 5.41
CA ASP A 34 -15.00 10.33 4.55
C ASP A 34 -13.93 9.31 4.08
N SER A 35 -12.76 9.83 3.68
CA SER A 35 -11.63 9.04 3.17
C SER A 35 -11.00 8.08 4.19
N THR A 36 -11.27 8.26 5.48
CA THR A 36 -10.81 7.35 6.54
C THR A 36 -11.79 6.20 6.80
N VAL A 37 -13.01 6.28 6.23
CA VAL A 37 -13.99 5.20 6.18
C VAL A 37 -13.95 4.47 4.83
N LYS A 38 -13.79 5.21 3.72
CA LYS A 38 -13.51 4.68 2.38
C LYS A 38 -12.57 5.61 1.61
N ASN A 39 -11.35 5.15 1.34
CA ASN A 39 -10.38 5.93 0.56
C ASN A 39 -10.51 5.64 -0.95
N GLY A 40 -10.38 6.68 -1.79
CA GLY A 40 -10.39 6.55 -3.24
C GLY A 40 -11.57 5.72 -3.76
N SER A 41 -11.29 4.73 -4.60
CA SER A 41 -12.29 3.80 -5.12
C SER A 41 -12.68 2.67 -4.15
N GLY A 42 -12.08 2.60 -2.96
CA GLY A 42 -12.17 1.45 -2.04
C GLY A 42 -11.28 0.27 -2.43
N LYS A 43 -10.35 0.46 -3.36
CA LYS A 43 -9.41 -0.57 -3.86
C LYS A 43 -8.01 -0.45 -3.27
N GLY A 44 -7.79 0.47 -2.34
CA GLY A 44 -6.47 0.73 -1.76
C GLY A 44 -5.55 1.53 -2.66
N ASP A 45 -6.11 2.40 -3.50
CA ASP A 45 -5.34 3.24 -4.42
C ASP A 45 -4.28 4.04 -3.63
N GLY A 46 -3.02 3.99 -4.09
CA GLY A 46 -1.90 4.62 -3.38
C GLY A 46 -1.56 4.00 -2.02
N GLY A 47 -2.15 2.85 -1.66
CA GLY A 47 -1.95 2.18 -0.37
C GLY A 47 -2.82 2.70 0.77
N LEU A 48 -3.71 3.64 0.47
CA LEU A 48 -4.59 4.27 1.45
C LEU A 48 -5.89 3.50 1.58
N TRP A 49 -6.34 3.27 2.82
CA TRP A 49 -7.54 2.49 3.11
C TRP A 49 -8.43 3.18 4.13
N GLY A 50 -9.72 2.87 4.09
CA GLY A 50 -10.65 3.25 5.15
C GLY A 50 -11.07 2.04 5.97
N TRP A 51 -11.41 2.23 7.25
CA TRP A 51 -11.79 1.11 8.12
C TRP A 51 -13.09 0.42 7.69
N GLY A 52 -13.95 1.14 6.94
CA GLY A 52 -15.20 0.59 6.39
C GLY A 52 -14.97 -0.55 5.40
N ASP A 53 -13.77 -0.64 4.80
CA ASP A 53 -13.37 -1.74 3.92
C ASP A 53 -13.03 -3.02 4.71
N PHE A 54 -12.76 -2.90 6.02
CA PHE A 54 -12.32 -4.02 6.87
C PHE A 54 -13.34 -4.42 7.93
N ILE A 55 -14.30 -3.55 8.30
CA ILE A 55 -15.24 -3.83 9.40
C ILE A 55 -16.06 -5.11 9.20
N GLY A 56 -16.36 -5.47 7.94
CA GLY A 56 -17.05 -6.72 7.63
C GLY A 56 -16.28 -7.98 8.04
N GLN A 57 -14.96 -7.91 8.17
CA GLN A 57 -14.14 -9.05 8.64
C GLN A 57 -14.26 -9.31 10.15
N PHE A 58 -14.86 -8.38 10.90
CA PHE A 58 -15.14 -8.49 12.33
C PHE A 58 -16.59 -8.88 12.62
N LEU A 59 -17.43 -8.97 11.60
CA LEU A 59 -18.86 -9.26 11.71
C LEU A 59 -19.18 -10.63 11.11
N ASP A 60 -20.16 -11.33 11.69
CA ASP A 60 -20.75 -12.55 11.14
C ASP A 60 -21.56 -12.17 9.89
N THR A 61 -20.90 -12.16 8.74
CA THR A 61 -21.51 -11.79 7.47
C THR A 61 -22.51 -12.82 6.96
N THR A 62 -22.75 -13.92 7.68
CA THR A 62 -23.92 -14.78 7.43
C THR A 62 -25.20 -14.20 8.04
N LYS A 63 -25.07 -13.33 9.05
CA LYS A 63 -26.18 -12.71 9.82
C LYS A 63 -26.37 -11.21 9.63
N VAL A 64 -25.35 -10.48 9.16
CA VAL A 64 -25.45 -9.07 8.72
C VAL A 64 -24.80 -8.83 7.37
N SER A 65 -25.37 -7.92 6.58
CA SER A 65 -24.74 -7.41 5.36
C SER A 65 -23.97 -6.14 5.68
N VAL A 66 -22.91 -5.83 4.94
CA VAL A 66 -22.13 -4.60 5.13
C VAL A 66 -22.08 -3.84 3.82
N GLN A 67 -22.38 -2.54 3.86
CA GLN A 67 -22.30 -1.66 2.71
C GLN A 67 -21.52 -0.39 3.07
N ASN A 68 -20.38 -0.18 2.41
CA ASN A 68 -19.56 1.01 2.61
C ASN A 68 -19.93 2.11 1.60
N HIS A 69 -20.76 3.05 2.04
CA HIS A 69 -21.24 4.19 1.28
C HIS A 69 -20.44 5.47 1.52
N ALA A 70 -19.42 5.42 2.39
CA ALA A 70 -18.51 6.55 2.56
C ALA A 70 -17.86 6.96 1.24
N LEU A 71 -17.44 8.22 1.15
CA LEU A 71 -16.74 8.73 -0.02
C LEU A 71 -15.59 9.63 0.38
N GLY A 72 -14.40 9.32 -0.16
CA GLY A 72 -13.19 10.10 0.06
C GLY A 72 -13.38 11.59 -0.25
N GLY A 73 -12.83 12.44 0.62
CA GLY A 73 -12.86 13.89 0.48
C GLY A 73 -14.18 14.57 0.86
N THR A 74 -15.21 13.83 1.25
CA THR A 74 -16.48 14.39 1.75
C THR A 74 -16.42 14.79 3.21
N SER A 75 -17.25 15.75 3.59
CA SER A 75 -17.55 16.20 4.95
C SER A 75 -18.99 15.83 5.29
N SER A 76 -19.43 16.04 6.54
CA SER A 76 -20.83 15.79 6.93
C SER A 76 -21.84 16.56 6.06
N ARG A 77 -21.47 17.78 5.61
CA ARG A 77 -22.18 18.59 4.62
C ARG A 77 -22.10 18.01 3.22
N SER A 78 -20.89 17.93 2.66
CA SER A 78 -20.72 17.61 1.24
C SER A 78 -21.13 16.18 0.90
N PHE A 79 -21.18 15.27 1.86
CA PHE A 79 -21.79 13.97 1.70
C PHE A 79 -23.30 14.08 1.39
N GLN A 80 -24.00 14.96 2.11
CA GLN A 80 -25.44 15.18 1.96
C GLN A 80 -25.76 16.05 0.74
N THR A 81 -25.02 17.13 0.50
CA THR A 81 -25.29 18.02 -0.65
C THR A 81 -24.95 17.38 -2.00
N LYS A 82 -24.04 16.40 -2.04
CA LYS A 82 -23.81 15.55 -3.21
C LYS A 82 -24.84 14.44 -3.39
N GLY A 83 -25.86 14.37 -2.53
CA GLY A 83 -26.91 13.36 -2.59
C GLY A 83 -26.46 11.95 -2.21
N LEU A 84 -25.29 11.76 -1.57
CA LEU A 84 -24.77 10.43 -1.24
C LEU A 84 -25.54 9.76 -0.09
N TRP A 85 -26.21 10.55 0.76
CA TRP A 85 -27.06 10.04 1.82
C TRP A 85 -28.38 9.46 1.30
N GLU A 86 -28.94 10.05 0.25
CA GLU A 86 -30.29 9.74 -0.24
C GLU A 86 -30.47 8.26 -0.66
N PRO A 87 -29.53 7.64 -1.40
CA PRO A 87 -29.60 6.20 -1.70
C PRO A 87 -29.55 5.30 -0.47
N VAL A 88 -28.83 5.70 0.58
CA VAL A 88 -28.76 4.95 1.84
C VAL A 88 -30.10 5.06 2.55
N PHE A 89 -30.58 6.29 2.77
CA PHE A 89 -31.84 6.57 3.46
C PHE A 89 -33.04 5.83 2.85
N LYS A 90 -33.13 5.78 1.51
CA LYS A 90 -34.17 5.04 0.78
C LYS A 90 -34.15 3.53 1.03
N GLN A 91 -32.98 2.96 1.30
CA GLN A 91 -32.82 1.52 1.52
C GLN A 91 -33.00 1.10 2.97
N LEU A 92 -32.85 2.02 3.93
CA LEU A 92 -32.91 1.72 5.36
C LEU A 92 -34.22 1.05 5.76
N LYS A 93 -34.08 0.02 6.59
CA LYS A 93 -35.17 -0.75 7.20
C LYS A 93 -34.98 -0.83 8.70
N LYS A 94 -36.05 -1.19 9.40
CA LYS A 94 -36.01 -1.42 10.85
C LYS A 94 -34.96 -2.48 11.19
N GLY A 95 -34.07 -2.16 12.11
CA GLY A 95 -33.00 -3.05 12.57
C GLY A 95 -31.67 -2.94 11.82
N ASP A 96 -31.60 -2.16 10.74
CA ASP A 96 -30.33 -1.80 10.09
C ASP A 96 -29.47 -0.93 11.01
N TYR A 97 -28.17 -0.86 10.72
CA TYR A 97 -27.22 -0.02 11.46
C TYR A 97 -26.62 1.04 10.55
N VAL A 98 -26.42 2.25 11.07
CA VAL A 98 -25.75 3.33 10.34
C VAL A 98 -24.53 3.78 11.13
N LEU A 99 -23.35 3.44 10.65
CA LEU A 99 -22.07 3.82 11.23
C LEU A 99 -21.62 5.16 10.64
N ILE A 100 -21.59 6.21 11.47
CA ILE A 100 -21.41 7.60 11.03
C ILE A 100 -20.07 8.12 11.55
N GLN A 101 -19.15 8.46 10.63
CA GLN A 101 -17.88 9.10 11.00
C GLN A 101 -17.51 10.23 10.02
N PHE A 102 -17.48 11.46 10.53
CA PHE A 102 -17.05 12.67 9.81
C PHE A 102 -16.31 13.62 10.75
N GLY A 103 -15.55 14.56 10.18
CA GLY A 103 -14.89 15.63 10.92
C GLY A 103 -13.56 16.07 10.31
N HIS A 104 -12.83 15.20 9.59
CA HIS A 104 -11.53 15.57 9.02
C HIS A 104 -11.64 16.66 7.95
N ASN A 105 -12.70 16.60 7.16
CA ASN A 105 -12.92 17.48 6.02
C ASN A 105 -13.83 18.69 6.34
N ASP A 106 -14.59 18.59 7.44
CA ASP A 106 -15.50 19.61 7.96
C ASP A 106 -14.79 20.88 8.43
N ASN A 107 -13.51 20.78 8.83
CA ASN A 107 -12.68 21.92 9.24
C ASN A 107 -12.18 22.79 8.07
N GLY A 108 -12.67 22.56 6.85
CA GLY A 108 -12.36 23.41 5.70
C GLY A 108 -13.08 24.76 5.75
N PRO A 109 -12.76 25.70 4.85
CA PRO A 109 -13.52 26.93 4.68
C PRO A 109 -14.99 26.66 4.35
N ILE A 110 -15.87 27.53 4.85
CA ILE A 110 -17.33 27.46 4.59
C ILE A 110 -17.63 27.56 3.10
N ASN A 111 -16.95 28.49 2.40
CA ASN A 111 -17.09 28.70 0.97
C ASN A 111 -15.70 28.89 0.35
N ASP A 112 -15.37 28.09 -0.66
CA ASP A 112 -14.11 28.17 -1.40
C ASP A 112 -14.26 27.65 -2.83
N THR A 113 -13.28 27.90 -3.69
CA THR A 113 -13.29 27.50 -5.11
C THR A 113 -12.69 26.12 -5.38
N VAL A 114 -12.30 25.37 -4.36
CA VAL A 114 -11.47 24.16 -4.51
C VAL A 114 -12.20 22.90 -4.04
N ARG A 115 -12.86 22.96 -2.89
CA ARG A 115 -13.49 21.83 -2.20
C ARG A 115 -14.90 22.13 -1.70
N ALA A 116 -15.16 23.36 -1.24
CA ALA A 116 -16.44 23.87 -0.74
C ALA A 116 -17.16 22.90 0.21
N ARG A 117 -16.48 22.50 1.29
CA ARG A 117 -16.91 21.39 2.17
C ARG A 117 -16.92 21.71 3.66
N GLY A 118 -16.56 22.92 4.06
CA GLY A 118 -16.55 23.32 5.47
C GLY A 118 -17.94 23.36 6.09
N THR A 119 -17.98 23.26 7.42
CA THR A 119 -19.20 23.42 8.24
C THR A 119 -18.93 24.41 9.37
N PHE A 120 -20.00 24.99 9.93
CA PHE A 120 -19.83 25.75 11.16
C PHE A 120 -19.37 24.84 12.29
N LYS A 121 -18.43 25.35 13.08
CA LYS A 121 -17.84 24.64 14.22
C LYS A 121 -18.86 24.46 15.33
N GLY A 122 -18.79 23.33 16.03
CA GLY A 122 -19.66 23.06 17.17
C GLY A 122 -20.91 22.27 16.83
N ILE A 123 -21.79 22.23 17.83
CA ILE A 123 -23.04 21.47 17.79
C ILE A 123 -24.27 22.39 17.71
N GLY A 124 -24.12 23.70 17.51
CA GLY A 124 -25.23 24.63 17.48
C GLY A 124 -26.13 24.48 16.25
N ASN A 125 -26.94 25.49 15.99
CA ASN A 125 -27.82 25.57 14.82
C ASN A 125 -27.40 26.72 13.89
N GLU A 126 -26.11 27.10 13.91
CA GLU A 126 -25.56 28.16 13.07
C GLU A 126 -25.79 27.82 11.59
N THR A 127 -26.22 28.82 10.83
CA THR A 127 -26.45 28.69 9.40
C THR A 127 -26.04 29.94 8.63
N GLU A 128 -25.68 29.76 7.36
CA GLU A 128 -25.43 30.85 6.42
C GLU A 128 -25.89 30.43 5.01
N GLU A 129 -26.57 31.33 4.33
CA GLU A 129 -26.87 31.22 2.89
C GLU A 129 -25.65 31.65 2.09
N ILE A 130 -25.22 30.80 1.16
CA ILE A 130 -24.08 31.11 0.29
C ILE A 130 -24.42 30.82 -1.17
N ASP A 131 -23.79 31.57 -2.07
CA ASP A 131 -23.56 31.11 -3.43
C ASP A 131 -22.23 30.35 -3.45
N ASN A 132 -22.30 29.03 -3.63
CA ASN A 132 -21.14 28.16 -3.57
C ASN A 132 -20.16 28.50 -4.69
N LEU A 133 -18.94 28.91 -4.32
CA LEU A 133 -17.93 29.39 -5.27
C LEU A 133 -17.44 28.30 -6.22
N LEU A 134 -17.53 27.02 -5.84
CA LEU A 134 -17.15 25.87 -6.66
C LEU A 134 -18.31 25.38 -7.55
N THR A 135 -19.49 25.15 -6.98
CA THR A 135 -20.63 24.55 -7.72
C THR A 135 -21.51 25.57 -8.43
N LYS A 136 -21.39 26.85 -8.07
CA LYS A 136 -22.24 27.97 -8.51
C LYS A 136 -23.72 27.81 -8.14
N GLN A 137 -24.02 26.92 -7.20
CA GLN A 137 -25.36 26.71 -6.68
C GLN A 137 -25.55 27.49 -5.38
N HIS A 138 -26.76 28.00 -5.17
CA HIS A 138 -27.17 28.54 -3.89
C HIS A 138 -27.39 27.39 -2.89
N GLU A 139 -26.87 27.50 -1.67
CA GLU A 139 -27.11 26.53 -0.60
C GLU A 139 -27.08 27.16 0.79
N ILE A 140 -27.76 26.50 1.74
CA ILE A 140 -27.70 26.83 3.17
C ILE A 140 -26.68 25.90 3.83
N VAL A 141 -25.64 26.51 4.41
CA VAL A 141 -24.62 25.80 5.18
C VAL A 141 -25.04 25.75 6.63
N HIS A 142 -24.94 24.58 7.26
CA HIS A 142 -25.22 24.40 8.69
C HIS A 142 -23.96 24.05 9.51
N SER A 143 -24.11 23.99 10.83
CA SER A 143 -23.10 23.45 11.75
C SER A 143 -22.85 21.96 11.55
N TYR A 144 -21.67 21.50 11.97
CA TYR A 144 -21.34 20.07 12.03
C TYR A 144 -22.42 19.28 12.79
N GLY A 145 -22.84 19.77 13.96
CA GLY A 145 -23.87 19.12 14.76
C GLY A 145 -25.21 18.99 14.05
N TRP A 146 -25.62 20.00 13.28
CA TRP A 146 -26.85 19.93 12.51
C TRP A 146 -26.81 18.79 11.48
N TYR A 147 -25.73 18.71 10.69
CA TYR A 147 -25.59 17.68 9.66
C TYR A 147 -25.57 16.27 10.23
N ILE A 148 -24.86 16.03 11.34
CA ILE A 148 -24.82 14.72 11.99
C ILE A 148 -26.18 14.35 12.60
N ARG A 149 -26.86 15.28 13.29
CA ARG A 149 -28.20 15.03 13.83
C ARG A 149 -29.21 14.69 12.74
N LYS A 150 -29.13 15.32 11.57
CA LYS A 150 -30.00 14.98 10.45
C LYS A 150 -29.85 13.50 10.06
N LEU A 151 -28.61 13.01 9.87
CA LEU A 151 -28.37 11.60 9.56
C LEU A 151 -28.94 10.67 10.64
N VAL A 152 -28.76 11.02 11.92
CA VAL A 152 -29.26 10.26 13.06
C VAL A 152 -30.79 10.21 13.09
N LYS A 153 -31.46 11.36 12.92
CA LYS A 153 -32.92 11.47 12.90
C LYS A 153 -33.52 10.71 11.72
N ASP A 154 -32.93 10.87 10.54
CA ASP A 154 -33.33 10.14 9.33
C ASP A 154 -33.21 8.63 9.55
N ALA A 155 -32.09 8.14 10.10
CA ALA A 155 -31.91 6.72 10.39
C ALA A 155 -32.95 6.19 11.39
N LYS A 156 -33.17 6.90 12.50
CA LYS A 156 -34.19 6.54 13.50
C LYS A 156 -35.60 6.52 12.91
N SER A 157 -35.93 7.44 12.02
CA SER A 157 -37.25 7.50 11.35
C SER A 157 -37.57 6.23 10.55
N LYS A 158 -36.54 5.52 10.08
CA LYS A 158 -36.65 4.24 9.37
C LYS A 158 -36.55 3.03 10.31
N GLY A 159 -36.41 3.26 11.62
CA GLY A 159 -36.17 2.21 12.62
C GLY A 159 -34.76 1.63 12.58
N ALA A 160 -33.83 2.29 11.89
CA ALA A 160 -32.41 1.93 11.89
C ALA A 160 -31.72 2.47 13.16
N ILE A 161 -30.56 1.89 13.49
CA ILE A 161 -29.80 2.11 14.71
C ILE A 161 -28.50 2.86 14.36
N PRO A 162 -28.47 4.20 14.52
CA PRO A 162 -27.26 4.97 14.27
C PRO A 162 -26.21 4.76 15.38
N ILE A 163 -24.94 4.77 14.98
CA ILE A 163 -23.76 4.73 15.85
C ILE A 163 -22.82 5.83 15.37
N ILE A 164 -22.43 6.72 16.28
CA ILE A 164 -21.54 7.84 15.97
C ILE A 164 -20.12 7.47 16.40
N PHE A 165 -19.17 7.78 15.53
CA PHE A 165 -17.75 7.61 15.78
C PHE A 165 -17.07 8.98 15.74
N SER A 166 -16.14 9.22 16.67
CA SER A 166 -15.17 10.31 16.48
C SER A 166 -14.30 10.02 15.24
N PRO A 167 -13.73 11.03 14.58
CA PRO A 167 -12.70 10.80 13.56
C PRO A 167 -11.53 9.99 14.11
N ILE A 168 -10.90 9.16 13.28
CA ILE A 168 -9.63 8.51 13.65
C ILE A 168 -8.56 9.58 13.96
N PRO A 169 -7.52 9.28 14.75
CA PRO A 169 -6.44 10.23 14.93
C PRO A 169 -5.65 10.42 13.63
N ARG A 170 -5.05 11.61 13.50
CA ARG A 170 -3.97 11.84 12.55
C ARG A 170 -2.66 11.33 13.13
N ASN A 171 -1.69 11.03 12.27
CA ASN A 171 -0.32 10.70 12.63
C ASN A 171 0.48 11.95 13.05
N ASP A 172 -0.09 12.74 13.95
CA ASP A 172 0.49 13.96 14.50
C ASP A 172 0.86 13.68 15.96
N TRP A 173 2.10 14.02 16.33
CA TRP A 173 2.66 13.65 17.62
C TRP A 173 3.18 14.87 18.37
N LYS A 174 3.01 14.84 19.70
CA LYS A 174 3.60 15.79 20.64
C LYS A 174 4.10 15.00 21.85
N ASP A 175 5.36 15.20 22.22
CA ASP A 175 5.98 14.55 23.39
C ASP A 175 5.83 13.01 23.39
N GLY A 176 5.98 12.38 22.22
CA GLY A 176 5.87 10.93 22.05
C GLY A 176 4.43 10.38 22.13
N LYS A 177 3.41 11.26 22.09
CA LYS A 177 1.99 10.91 22.13
C LYS A 177 1.25 11.47 20.92
N VAL A 178 0.29 10.70 20.40
CA VAL A 178 -0.60 11.15 19.33
C VAL A 178 -1.46 12.32 19.82
N ILE A 179 -1.65 13.35 19.00
CA ILE A 179 -2.51 14.48 19.36
C ILE A 179 -3.98 14.05 19.28
N ARG A 180 -4.72 14.26 20.38
CA ARG A 180 -6.15 13.92 20.49
C ARG A 180 -7.05 15.01 19.91
N ASN A 181 -8.21 14.60 19.43
CA ASN A 181 -9.28 15.49 18.96
C ASN A 181 -10.36 15.66 20.03
N ASN A 182 -9.95 16.04 21.26
CA ASN A 182 -10.85 16.11 22.41
C ASN A 182 -11.50 17.48 22.62
N ASP A 183 -11.15 18.46 21.79
CA ASP A 183 -11.66 19.85 21.89
C ASP A 183 -12.45 20.30 20.65
N SER A 184 -12.63 19.42 19.66
CA SER A 184 -13.32 19.76 18.40
C SER A 184 -14.24 18.63 17.90
N TYR A 185 -14.08 18.17 16.66
CA TYR A 185 -14.96 17.19 16.03
C TYR A 185 -15.10 15.87 16.80
N GLY A 186 -14.06 15.41 17.52
CA GLY A 186 -14.20 14.23 18.39
C GLY A 186 -15.12 14.50 19.58
N LEU A 187 -14.96 15.64 20.24
CA LEU A 187 -15.85 16.11 21.32
C LEU A 187 -17.28 16.34 20.82
N TRP A 188 -17.45 17.04 19.69
CA TRP A 188 -18.77 17.33 19.15
C TRP A 188 -19.49 16.06 18.74
N ALA A 189 -18.81 15.08 18.14
CA ALA A 189 -19.37 13.77 17.84
C ALA A 189 -19.90 13.07 19.12
N LYS A 190 -19.13 13.12 20.20
CA LYS A 190 -19.54 12.60 21.52
C LYS A 190 -20.79 13.31 22.04
N GLN A 191 -20.78 14.65 22.07
CA GLN A 191 -21.89 15.45 22.58
C GLN A 191 -23.18 15.22 21.79
N ILE A 192 -23.08 15.11 20.45
CA ILE A 192 -24.24 14.80 19.60
C ILE A 192 -24.78 13.41 19.93
N ALA A 193 -23.90 12.42 20.12
CA ALA A 193 -24.32 11.07 20.46
C ALA A 193 -25.06 11.01 21.81
N GLU A 194 -24.59 11.76 22.81
CA GLU A 194 -25.24 11.91 24.11
C GLU A 194 -26.62 12.59 23.98
N GLN A 195 -26.70 13.72 23.26
CA GLN A 195 -27.97 14.45 23.02
C GLN A 195 -28.99 13.58 22.30
N GLU A 196 -28.54 12.84 21.30
CA GLU A 196 -29.38 11.96 20.50
C GLU A 196 -29.61 10.60 21.16
N LYS A 197 -28.98 10.30 22.30
CA LYS A 197 -29.08 9.00 23.00
C LYS A 197 -28.74 7.82 22.08
N VAL A 198 -27.66 7.95 21.31
CA VAL A 198 -27.15 6.90 20.42
C VAL A 198 -25.78 6.43 20.90
N THR A 199 -25.36 5.24 20.45
CA THR A 199 -24.03 4.73 20.83
C THR A 199 -22.94 5.62 20.24
N PHE A 200 -22.00 6.01 21.10
CA PHE A 200 -20.76 6.67 20.72
C PHE A 200 -19.58 5.70 20.84
N ILE A 201 -18.70 5.71 19.84
CA ILE A 201 -17.40 5.03 19.91
C ILE A 201 -16.30 6.06 19.65
N ASP A 202 -15.46 6.27 20.66
CA ASP A 202 -14.32 7.18 20.58
C ASP A 202 -13.14 6.49 19.87
N LEU A 203 -13.13 6.50 18.55
CA LEU A 203 -12.01 6.00 17.76
C LEU A 203 -10.76 6.86 17.92
N ASN A 204 -10.92 8.15 18.18
CA ASN A 204 -9.79 9.05 18.28
C ASN A 204 -8.92 8.66 19.46
N GLU A 205 -9.52 8.56 20.65
CA GLU A 205 -8.81 8.24 21.88
C GLU A 205 -8.32 6.78 21.87
N ASN A 206 -9.19 5.82 21.55
CA ASN A 206 -8.84 4.40 21.65
C ASN A 206 -7.77 3.99 20.62
N MET A 207 -7.83 4.53 19.41
CA MET A 207 -6.78 4.28 18.42
C MET A 207 -5.49 5.03 18.80
N SER A 208 -5.57 6.25 19.33
CA SER A 208 -4.39 6.98 19.83
C SER A 208 -3.67 6.22 20.94
N LEU A 209 -4.40 5.65 21.91
CA LEU A 209 -3.82 4.81 22.96
C LEU A 209 -3.12 3.56 22.41
N ALA A 210 -3.66 2.96 21.35
CA ALA A 210 -3.01 1.83 20.70
C ALA A 210 -1.73 2.26 19.96
N LEU A 211 -1.77 3.40 19.26
CA LEU A 211 -0.62 3.95 18.54
C LEU A 211 0.48 4.41 19.49
N ASP A 212 0.14 5.05 20.61
CA ASP A 212 1.10 5.48 21.64
C ASP A 212 1.94 4.32 22.17
N LYS A 213 1.34 3.12 22.29
CA LYS A 213 2.05 1.89 22.72
C LYS A 213 3.01 1.37 21.66
N VAL A 214 2.72 1.62 20.38
CA VAL A 214 3.58 1.27 19.25
C VAL A 214 4.76 2.23 19.14
N GLY A 215 4.50 3.52 19.35
CA GLY A 215 5.48 4.61 19.28
C GLY A 215 5.64 5.19 17.88
N GLN A 216 5.94 6.49 17.82
CA GLN A 216 5.94 7.31 16.60
C GLN A 216 6.73 6.69 15.43
N GLU A 217 7.95 6.23 15.68
CA GLU A 217 8.83 5.67 14.65
C GLU A 217 8.24 4.41 13.99
N LYS A 218 7.59 3.54 14.77
CA LYS A 218 6.99 2.30 14.26
C LYS A 218 5.62 2.53 13.64
N VAL A 219 4.91 3.58 14.06
CA VAL A 219 3.62 3.96 13.47
C VAL A 219 3.82 4.45 12.03
N MET A 220 4.85 5.26 11.82
CA MET A 220 5.27 5.73 10.51
C MET A 220 5.73 4.56 9.62
N GLY A 221 5.22 4.46 8.40
CA GLY A 221 5.56 3.37 7.48
C GLY A 221 4.93 2.00 7.83
N THR A 222 4.03 1.96 8.82
CA THR A 222 3.24 0.75 9.14
C THR A 222 1.74 1.04 9.15
N TYR A 223 1.30 2.04 9.90
CA TYR A 223 -0.12 2.39 10.08
C TYR A 223 -0.50 3.64 9.29
N PHE A 224 0.46 4.56 9.09
CA PHE A 224 0.34 5.76 8.26
C PHE A 224 1.58 5.94 7.39
N TYR A 225 1.46 6.73 6.33
CA TYR A 225 2.55 7.05 5.40
C TYR A 225 3.27 8.33 5.81
N GLU A 226 4.56 8.48 5.48
CA GLU A 226 5.32 9.69 5.80
C GLU A 226 4.77 10.95 5.13
N LYS A 227 4.29 10.78 3.90
CA LYS A 227 3.68 11.86 3.11
C LYS A 227 2.22 12.13 3.47
N ASP A 228 1.59 11.25 4.24
CA ASP A 228 0.16 11.31 4.54
C ASP A 228 -0.12 10.94 6.00
N HIS A 229 -0.32 11.97 6.81
CA HIS A 229 -0.62 11.85 8.23
C HIS A 229 -2.11 11.67 8.52
N THR A 230 -2.99 11.68 7.50
CA THR A 230 -4.45 11.56 7.71
C THR A 230 -4.97 10.20 7.28
N HIS A 231 -4.54 9.68 6.13
CA HIS A 231 -5.07 8.45 5.58
C HIS A 231 -4.26 7.24 6.05
N PRO A 232 -4.91 6.25 6.68
CA PRO A 232 -4.21 5.09 7.16
C PRO A 232 -3.90 4.11 6.03
N SER A 233 -2.93 3.23 6.31
CA SER A 233 -2.68 2.04 5.53
C SER A 233 -3.74 0.97 5.74
N ALA A 234 -3.63 -0.16 5.06
CA ALA A 234 -4.45 -1.34 5.36
C ALA A 234 -4.34 -1.78 6.83
N LYS A 235 -3.13 -1.75 7.42
CA LYS A 235 -2.93 -2.06 8.84
C LYS A 235 -3.54 -0.99 9.75
N GLY A 236 -3.43 0.29 9.40
CA GLY A 236 -4.08 1.39 10.11
C GLY A 236 -5.61 1.29 10.09
N ALA A 237 -6.18 0.99 8.93
CA ALA A 237 -7.61 0.79 8.75
C ALA A 237 -8.12 -0.45 9.53
N VAL A 238 -7.34 -1.54 9.55
CA VAL A 238 -7.63 -2.71 10.40
C VAL A 238 -7.53 -2.38 11.89
N LEU A 239 -6.56 -1.56 12.31
CA LEU A 239 -6.47 -1.11 13.71
C LEU A 239 -7.72 -0.34 14.13
N ALA A 240 -8.21 0.56 13.27
CA ALA A 240 -9.47 1.28 13.49
C ALA A 240 -10.66 0.30 13.55
N ALA A 241 -10.79 -0.63 12.59
CA ALA A 241 -11.87 -1.64 12.60
C ALA A 241 -11.81 -2.57 13.83
N THR A 242 -10.61 -2.94 14.28
CA THR A 242 -10.40 -3.69 15.53
C THR A 242 -10.88 -2.89 16.73
N THR A 243 -10.53 -1.61 16.77
CA THR A 243 -10.96 -0.68 17.83
C THR A 243 -12.48 -0.58 17.88
N ILE A 244 -13.15 -0.45 16.72
CA ILE A 244 -14.62 -0.46 16.61
C ILE A 244 -15.19 -1.76 17.22
N ALA A 245 -14.68 -2.91 16.80
CA ALA A 245 -15.17 -4.21 17.29
C ALA A 245 -15.02 -4.35 18.81
N THR A 246 -13.84 -4.00 19.36
CA THR A 246 -13.58 -4.04 20.80
C THR A 246 -14.48 -3.09 21.59
N GLN A 247 -14.74 -1.89 21.08
CA GLN A 247 -15.62 -0.93 21.76
C GLN A 247 -17.10 -1.34 21.65
N LEU A 248 -17.53 -1.91 20.52
CA LEU A 248 -18.88 -2.46 20.36
C LEU A 248 -19.13 -3.60 21.36
N GLU A 249 -18.17 -4.51 21.54
CA GLU A 249 -18.27 -5.61 22.50
C GLU A 249 -18.54 -5.11 23.93
N LYS A 250 -17.87 -4.02 24.32
CA LYS A 250 -18.04 -3.35 25.63
C LYS A 250 -19.30 -2.50 25.75
N SER A 251 -19.96 -2.20 24.63
CA SER A 251 -21.13 -1.33 24.59
C SER A 251 -22.44 -2.10 24.90
N THR A 252 -23.53 -1.36 25.05
CA THR A 252 -24.89 -1.90 25.09
C THR A 252 -25.51 -2.04 23.68
N ASN A 253 -24.80 -1.64 22.62
CA ASN A 253 -25.34 -1.64 21.26
C ASN A 253 -25.60 -3.05 20.74
N SER A 254 -26.73 -3.25 20.06
CA SER A 254 -27.14 -4.56 19.56
C SER A 254 -26.26 -5.11 18.44
N LEU A 255 -25.45 -4.29 17.76
CA LEU A 255 -24.50 -4.74 16.73
C LEU A 255 -23.49 -5.74 17.29
N LYS A 256 -23.18 -5.68 18.59
CA LYS A 256 -22.22 -6.57 19.25
C LYS A 256 -22.57 -8.06 19.13
N LYS A 257 -23.86 -8.40 18.97
CA LYS A 257 -24.33 -9.78 18.80
C LYS A 257 -23.88 -10.42 17.48
N TYR A 258 -23.40 -9.60 16.55
CA TYR A 258 -22.87 -10.03 15.26
C TYR A 258 -21.34 -10.01 15.21
N LEU A 259 -20.64 -9.68 16.30
CA LEU A 259 -19.18 -9.72 16.30
C LEU A 259 -18.67 -11.17 16.24
N LEU A 260 -17.61 -11.39 15.46
CA LEU A 260 -16.90 -12.66 15.45
C LEU A 260 -15.98 -12.75 16.67
N LYS A 261 -16.00 -13.89 17.37
CA LYS A 261 -15.10 -14.15 18.51
C LYS A 261 -13.62 -14.19 18.08
N ASN A 262 -13.34 -14.76 16.91
CA ASN A 262 -12.00 -14.92 16.35
C ASN A 262 -11.99 -14.51 14.87
N PRO A 263 -12.00 -13.20 14.57
CA PRO A 263 -12.04 -12.73 13.19
C PRO A 263 -10.75 -13.11 12.45
N LYS A 264 -10.89 -13.63 11.23
CA LYS A 264 -9.74 -13.93 10.35
C LYS A 264 -9.46 -12.72 9.48
N ILE A 265 -8.45 -11.93 9.88
CA ILE A 265 -8.11 -10.69 9.18
C ILE A 265 -7.26 -10.99 7.94
N LYS A 266 -7.76 -10.56 6.78
CA LYS A 266 -7.06 -10.60 5.50
C LYS A 266 -6.71 -9.19 5.06
N LEU A 267 -5.41 -8.90 5.03
CA LEU A 267 -4.87 -7.69 4.42
C LEU A 267 -4.74 -7.86 2.90
N PRO A 268 -4.67 -6.75 2.14
CA PRO A 268 -4.32 -6.78 0.73
C PRO A 268 -2.98 -7.50 0.52
N ALA A 269 -2.92 -8.36 -0.50
CA ALA A 269 -1.67 -9.03 -0.84
C ALA A 269 -0.64 -8.02 -1.35
N LYS A 270 0.60 -8.15 -0.88
CA LYS A 270 1.71 -7.35 -1.40
C LYS A 270 2.16 -7.88 -2.75
N LYS A 271 2.54 -7.00 -3.66
CA LYS A 271 3.36 -7.40 -4.81
C LYS A 271 4.79 -7.64 -4.32
N LYS A 272 5.58 -8.41 -5.06
CA LYS A 272 6.99 -8.66 -4.73
C LYS A 272 7.89 -7.97 -5.74
N VAL A 273 9.05 -7.51 -5.30
CA VAL A 273 10.16 -7.13 -6.16
C VAL A 273 11.35 -8.03 -5.87
N PHE A 274 11.75 -8.81 -6.86
CA PHE A 274 12.93 -9.65 -6.80
C PHE A 274 14.13 -8.85 -7.30
N LEU A 275 15.21 -8.85 -6.53
CA LEU A 275 16.48 -8.24 -6.94
C LEU A 275 17.44 -9.37 -7.32
N ILE A 276 17.88 -9.43 -8.58
CA ILE A 276 18.87 -10.40 -9.05
C ILE A 276 20.13 -9.68 -9.55
N GLY A 277 21.28 -10.18 -9.12
CA GLY A 277 22.56 -9.55 -9.40
C GLY A 277 23.71 -10.17 -8.63
N ASP A 278 24.79 -9.41 -8.50
CA ASP A 278 26.06 -9.85 -7.93
C ASP A 278 26.31 -9.32 -6.50
N SER A 279 27.57 -9.30 -6.06
CA SER A 279 27.96 -8.84 -4.72
C SER A 279 27.62 -7.37 -4.46
N THR A 280 27.54 -6.53 -5.48
CA THR A 280 27.19 -5.10 -5.32
C THR A 280 25.71 -4.90 -4.99
N MET A 281 24.88 -5.94 -5.11
CA MET A 281 23.47 -5.93 -4.74
C MET A 281 23.16 -6.86 -3.55
N ALA A 282 23.93 -7.95 -3.40
CA ALA A 282 23.71 -8.98 -2.39
C ALA A 282 24.04 -8.56 -0.94
N ASN A 283 23.51 -9.29 0.04
CA ASN A 283 23.90 -9.15 1.45
C ASN A 283 25.29 -9.77 1.77
N ASN A 284 25.86 -10.54 0.85
CA ASN A 284 27.19 -11.20 1.00
C ASN A 284 27.43 -11.83 2.38
N ASN A 285 26.43 -12.58 2.87
CA ASN A 285 26.46 -13.26 4.17
C ASN A 285 26.74 -12.31 5.36
N GLY A 286 26.29 -11.06 5.27
CA GLY A 286 26.44 -10.06 6.34
C GLY A 286 27.85 -9.48 6.45
N ASN A 287 28.71 -9.63 5.44
CA ASN A 287 30.04 -9.05 5.44
C ASN A 287 29.97 -7.51 5.47
N PRO A 288 30.42 -6.83 6.54
CA PRO A 288 30.33 -5.36 6.64
C PRO A 288 31.20 -4.63 5.61
N ASN A 289 32.21 -5.30 5.04
CA ASN A 289 33.09 -4.76 4.02
C ASN A 289 32.58 -5.00 2.59
N ALA A 290 31.43 -5.67 2.44
CA ALA A 290 30.81 -5.92 1.16
C ALA A 290 29.29 -5.97 1.33
N VAL A 291 28.67 -4.81 1.52
CA VAL A 291 27.23 -4.65 1.59
C VAL A 291 26.72 -4.20 0.22
N GLY A 292 25.83 -4.97 -0.37
CA GLY A 292 25.20 -4.61 -1.64
C GLY A 292 24.01 -3.68 -1.45
N TRP A 293 23.73 -2.83 -2.45
CA TRP A 293 22.67 -1.83 -2.39
C TRP A 293 21.27 -2.42 -2.17
N GLY A 294 21.04 -3.66 -2.64
CA GLY A 294 19.79 -4.37 -2.43
C GLY A 294 19.44 -4.62 -0.95
N VAL A 295 20.42 -4.52 -0.04
CA VAL A 295 20.19 -4.59 1.42
C VAL A 295 19.47 -3.35 1.94
N ALA A 296 19.85 -2.16 1.44
CA ALA A 296 19.29 -0.89 1.87
C ALA A 296 18.07 -0.45 1.05
N PHE A 297 17.86 -1.04 -0.14
CA PHE A 297 16.75 -0.70 -1.01
C PHE A 297 15.35 -0.71 -0.35
N PRO A 298 15.00 -1.66 0.56
CA PRO A 298 13.70 -1.64 1.23
C PRO A 298 13.39 -0.36 2.00
N LYS A 299 14.39 0.44 2.40
CA LYS A 299 14.19 1.74 3.06
C LYS A 299 13.53 2.79 2.16
N TYR A 300 13.61 2.61 0.84
CA TYR A 300 13.08 3.55 -0.16
C TYR A 300 11.86 2.99 -0.91
N VAL A 301 11.28 1.91 -0.40
CA VAL A 301 10.14 1.20 -0.99
C VAL A 301 8.98 1.26 -0.01
N ASP A 302 7.76 1.42 -0.53
CA ASP A 302 6.52 1.23 0.21
C ASP A 302 6.39 -0.25 0.59
N THR A 303 7.00 -0.62 1.72
CA THR A 303 7.00 -2.00 2.20
C THR A 303 5.63 -2.44 2.73
N MET A 304 4.65 -1.54 2.79
CA MET A 304 3.28 -1.89 3.14
C MET A 304 2.53 -2.48 1.95
N ARG A 305 2.93 -2.12 0.72
CA ARG A 305 2.41 -2.69 -0.54
C ARG A 305 3.38 -3.63 -1.27
N ILE A 306 4.67 -3.52 -1.02
CA ILE A 306 5.72 -4.32 -1.66
C ILE A 306 6.49 -5.17 -0.64
N GLU A 307 6.81 -6.39 -1.02
CA GLU A 307 7.85 -7.19 -0.38
C GLU A 307 9.11 -7.19 -1.26
N VAL A 308 10.25 -6.76 -0.70
CA VAL A 308 11.54 -6.77 -1.39
C VAL A 308 12.26 -8.07 -1.09
N ILE A 309 12.58 -8.83 -2.13
CA ILE A 309 13.25 -10.13 -2.02
C ILE A 309 14.60 -10.05 -2.73
N ASN A 310 15.65 -9.83 -1.95
CA ASN A 310 17.00 -9.77 -2.49
C ASN A 310 17.55 -11.19 -2.74
N LYS A 311 17.65 -11.56 -4.02
CA LYS A 311 18.16 -12.85 -4.51
C LYS A 311 19.53 -12.73 -5.17
N ALA A 312 20.13 -11.54 -5.17
CA ALA A 312 21.49 -11.34 -5.65
C ALA A 312 22.48 -12.20 -4.85
N ARG A 313 23.53 -12.68 -5.53
CA ARG A 313 24.54 -13.57 -4.95
C ARG A 313 25.94 -13.08 -5.26
N GLY A 314 26.75 -12.94 -4.22
CA GLY A 314 28.15 -12.56 -4.33
C GLY A 314 28.92 -13.46 -5.29
N GLY A 315 29.71 -12.82 -6.16
CA GLY A 315 30.55 -13.50 -7.14
C GLY A 315 29.81 -14.14 -8.33
N ARG A 316 28.51 -13.92 -8.51
CA ARG A 316 27.79 -14.42 -9.69
C ARG A 316 27.88 -13.41 -10.84
N SER A 317 27.95 -13.95 -12.03
CA SER A 317 27.72 -13.30 -13.32
C SER A 317 26.35 -13.68 -13.84
N SER A 318 25.89 -13.07 -14.94
CA SER A 318 24.64 -13.50 -15.58
C SER A 318 24.69 -14.99 -15.98
N ARG A 319 25.82 -15.45 -16.53
CA ARG A 319 26.06 -16.87 -16.86
C ARG A 319 25.91 -17.79 -15.63
N THR A 320 26.70 -17.53 -14.58
CA THR A 320 26.74 -18.44 -13.41
C THR A 320 25.46 -18.40 -12.59
N TYR A 321 24.75 -17.27 -12.58
CA TYR A 321 23.43 -17.17 -11.96
C TYR A 321 22.39 -18.05 -12.66
N ASP A 322 22.50 -18.22 -13.99
CA ASP A 322 21.67 -19.16 -14.75
C ASP A 322 22.09 -20.61 -14.52
N TYR A 323 23.39 -20.90 -14.71
CA TYR A 323 23.96 -22.25 -14.61
C TYR A 323 23.71 -22.90 -13.25
N GLU A 324 23.88 -22.14 -12.16
CA GLU A 324 23.66 -22.64 -10.80
C GLU A 324 22.17 -22.78 -10.41
N GLY A 325 21.24 -22.50 -11.33
CA GLY A 325 19.80 -22.61 -11.08
C GLY A 325 19.21 -21.47 -10.24
N LEU A 326 19.99 -20.44 -9.89
CA LEU A 326 19.52 -19.31 -9.09
C LEU A 326 18.43 -18.52 -9.82
N TRP A 327 18.54 -18.38 -11.14
CA TRP A 327 17.45 -17.82 -11.94
C TRP A 327 16.21 -18.70 -11.94
N LYS A 328 16.36 -20.03 -12.07
CA LYS A 328 15.25 -20.99 -12.00
C LYS A 328 14.48 -20.85 -10.70
N GLU A 329 15.17 -20.79 -9.56
CA GLU A 329 14.54 -20.59 -8.25
C GLU A 329 13.70 -19.32 -8.17
N VAL A 330 14.21 -18.20 -8.72
CA VAL A 330 13.45 -16.93 -8.76
C VAL A 330 12.25 -17.06 -9.68
N ARG A 331 12.44 -17.57 -10.90
CA ARG A 331 11.41 -17.73 -11.92
C ARG A 331 10.24 -18.59 -11.46
N GLU A 332 10.49 -19.62 -10.66
CA GLU A 332 9.45 -20.49 -10.10
C GLU A 332 8.59 -19.80 -9.03
N GLN A 333 9.09 -18.71 -8.42
CA GLN A 333 8.37 -17.90 -7.43
C GLN A 333 7.62 -16.71 -8.04
N LEU A 334 7.88 -16.36 -9.30
CA LEU A 334 7.25 -15.22 -9.95
C LEU A 334 5.75 -15.43 -10.13
N GLN A 335 4.99 -14.36 -9.86
CA GLN A 335 3.55 -14.30 -10.08
C GLN A 335 3.21 -13.05 -10.91
N PRO A 336 2.04 -13.01 -11.56
CA PRO A 336 1.58 -11.84 -12.29
C PRO A 336 1.66 -10.55 -11.47
N GLY A 337 2.23 -9.51 -12.05
CA GLY A 337 2.40 -8.19 -11.42
C GLY A 337 3.56 -8.09 -10.41
N ASN A 338 4.38 -9.14 -10.25
CA ASN A 338 5.64 -9.04 -9.52
C ASN A 338 6.67 -8.27 -10.35
N PHE A 339 7.68 -7.68 -9.71
CA PHE A 339 8.78 -6.99 -10.36
C PHE A 339 10.06 -7.82 -10.28
N VAL A 340 10.93 -7.70 -11.28
CA VAL A 340 12.29 -8.26 -11.25
C VAL A 340 13.28 -7.18 -11.67
N ILE A 341 14.17 -6.76 -10.76
CA ILE A 341 15.30 -5.88 -11.09
C ILE A 341 16.50 -6.76 -11.41
N ILE A 342 17.04 -6.56 -12.62
CA ILE A 342 18.14 -7.35 -13.18
C ILE A 342 19.37 -6.45 -13.33
N GLN A 343 20.47 -6.79 -12.65
CA GLN A 343 21.73 -6.04 -12.75
C GLN A 343 22.94 -6.99 -12.65
N PHE A 344 23.71 -7.11 -13.74
CA PHE A 344 24.94 -7.89 -13.81
C PHE A 344 26.01 -7.15 -14.62
N GLY A 345 27.24 -7.68 -14.65
CA GLY A 345 28.35 -7.13 -15.42
C GLY A 345 29.70 -7.27 -14.73
N HIS A 346 29.78 -7.06 -13.41
CA HIS A 346 31.08 -6.97 -12.72
C HIS A 346 31.89 -8.28 -12.80
N ASN A 347 31.20 -9.41 -12.82
CA ASN A 347 31.79 -10.75 -12.87
C ASN A 347 31.81 -11.34 -14.29
N ASP A 348 31.15 -10.70 -15.26
CA ASP A 348 30.99 -11.20 -16.63
C ASP A 348 32.22 -10.92 -17.51
N ALA A 349 33.09 -9.98 -17.11
CA ALA A 349 34.30 -9.54 -17.82
C ALA A 349 35.46 -10.55 -17.92
N GLY A 350 35.40 -11.64 -17.16
CA GLY A 350 36.49 -12.64 -17.15
C GLY A 350 36.55 -13.48 -18.43
N LYS A 351 37.66 -14.19 -18.63
CA LYS A 351 37.73 -15.24 -19.65
C LYS A 351 36.73 -16.35 -19.35
N ILE A 352 36.07 -16.87 -20.38
CA ILE A 352 35.00 -17.86 -20.24
C ILE A 352 35.47 -19.21 -19.68
N ASP A 353 36.77 -19.50 -19.79
CA ASP A 353 37.46 -20.72 -19.37
C ASP A 353 38.30 -20.52 -18.09
N SER A 354 38.17 -19.37 -17.43
CA SER A 354 38.77 -19.16 -16.11
C SER A 354 38.15 -20.11 -15.08
N GLU A 355 38.92 -20.48 -14.05
CA GLU A 355 38.53 -21.47 -13.02
C GLU A 355 37.19 -21.19 -12.33
N LYS A 356 36.77 -19.91 -12.26
CA LYS A 356 35.48 -19.51 -11.65
C LYS A 356 34.30 -19.55 -12.64
N TYR A 357 34.57 -19.75 -13.93
CA TYR A 357 33.58 -19.83 -15.03
C TYR A 357 32.58 -18.68 -15.11
N ARG A 358 32.96 -17.49 -14.65
CA ARG A 358 32.04 -16.33 -14.59
C ARG A 358 31.90 -15.62 -15.93
N GLY A 359 32.93 -15.65 -16.76
CA GLY A 359 32.96 -14.94 -18.04
C GLY A 359 31.82 -15.35 -18.97
N SER A 360 31.21 -14.38 -19.65
CA SER A 360 30.26 -14.57 -20.74
C SER A 360 30.87 -14.11 -22.07
N LEU A 361 30.29 -14.54 -23.21
CA LEU A 361 30.71 -14.01 -24.51
C LEU A 361 30.30 -12.53 -24.63
N PRO A 362 31.10 -11.69 -25.29
CA PRO A 362 30.77 -10.27 -25.45
C PRO A 362 29.58 -10.09 -26.40
N GLY A 363 28.79 -9.03 -26.19
CA GLY A 363 27.75 -8.60 -27.13
C GLY A 363 26.32 -9.06 -26.79
N ASN A 364 25.44 -8.86 -27.77
CA ASN A 364 24.01 -9.19 -27.74
C ASN A 364 23.61 -10.21 -28.82
N GLY A 365 24.57 -10.76 -29.55
CA GLY A 365 24.29 -11.73 -30.60
C GLY A 365 23.94 -13.11 -30.05
N THR A 366 23.68 -14.05 -30.95
CA THR A 366 23.28 -15.42 -30.65
C THR A 366 24.47 -16.39 -30.57
N GLU A 367 25.69 -15.87 -30.58
CA GLU A 367 26.91 -16.66 -30.57
C GLU A 367 26.97 -17.51 -29.30
N THR A 368 27.48 -18.72 -29.46
CA THR A 368 27.72 -19.63 -28.35
C THR A 368 29.10 -20.26 -28.47
N ARG A 369 29.64 -20.69 -27.33
CA ARG A 369 30.89 -21.46 -27.27
C ARG A 369 30.79 -22.52 -26.20
N VAL A 370 31.21 -23.74 -26.52
CA VAL A 370 31.34 -24.82 -25.53
C VAL A 370 32.61 -24.59 -24.72
N VAL A 371 32.47 -24.61 -23.39
CA VAL A 371 33.57 -24.58 -22.43
C VAL A 371 33.60 -25.91 -21.68
N ASN A 372 34.75 -26.57 -21.73
CA ASN A 372 35.01 -27.78 -20.95
C ASN A 372 35.44 -27.34 -19.55
N ARG A 373 34.58 -27.59 -18.57
CA ARG A 373 34.85 -27.23 -17.18
C ARG A 373 35.71 -28.30 -16.49
N ALA A 374 36.36 -27.91 -15.40
CA ALA A 374 37.21 -28.80 -14.60
C ALA A 374 36.43 -29.95 -13.96
N ASP A 375 35.10 -29.80 -13.80
CA ASP A 375 34.16 -30.83 -13.34
C ASP A 375 33.72 -31.81 -14.45
N SER A 376 34.39 -31.79 -15.61
CA SER A 376 34.08 -32.59 -16.82
C SER A 376 32.71 -32.28 -17.44
N ILE A 377 32.09 -31.15 -17.09
CA ILE A 377 30.84 -30.69 -17.71
C ILE A 377 31.18 -29.83 -18.94
N ASN A 378 30.56 -30.18 -20.07
CA ASN A 378 30.57 -29.33 -21.26
C ASN A 378 29.43 -28.32 -21.16
N GLU A 379 29.76 -27.05 -20.96
CA GLU A 379 28.80 -25.96 -20.81
C GLU A 379 28.73 -25.12 -22.09
N THR A 380 27.53 -24.91 -22.64
CA THR A 380 27.31 -23.95 -23.72
C THR A 380 27.19 -22.55 -23.13
N VAL A 381 28.17 -21.70 -23.44
CA VAL A 381 28.24 -20.31 -23.00
C VAL A 381 27.64 -19.40 -24.05
N HIS A 382 26.74 -18.51 -23.63
CA HIS A 382 26.09 -17.53 -24.48
C HIS A 382 26.72 -16.13 -24.33
N THR A 383 26.28 -15.19 -25.18
CA THR A 383 26.58 -13.77 -25.00
C THR A 383 25.93 -13.21 -23.74
N PHE A 384 26.53 -12.16 -23.16
CA PHE A 384 25.97 -11.45 -22.02
C PHE A 384 24.53 -10.98 -22.32
N GLY A 385 24.30 -10.37 -23.48
CA GLY A 385 22.98 -9.91 -23.89
C GLY A 385 21.96 -11.02 -23.95
N ALA A 386 22.33 -12.21 -24.44
CA ALA A 386 21.43 -13.36 -24.48
C ALA A 386 20.96 -13.81 -23.09
N TYR A 387 21.82 -13.78 -22.06
CA TYR A 387 21.40 -14.08 -20.69
C TYR A 387 20.43 -13.03 -20.14
N ILE A 388 20.70 -11.74 -20.36
CA ILE A 388 19.79 -10.66 -19.92
C ILE A 388 18.44 -10.76 -20.63
N GLU A 389 18.42 -10.98 -21.94
CA GLU A 389 17.19 -11.16 -22.71
C GLU A 389 16.39 -12.38 -22.26
N LYS A 390 17.06 -13.50 -21.96
CA LYS A 390 16.44 -14.71 -21.38
C LYS A 390 15.68 -14.37 -20.10
N TYR A 391 16.32 -13.67 -19.16
CA TYR A 391 15.69 -13.31 -17.87
C TYR A 391 14.48 -12.41 -18.05
N ILE A 392 14.55 -11.43 -18.96
CA ILE A 392 13.45 -10.53 -19.29
C ILE A 392 12.26 -11.32 -19.87
N LYS A 393 12.54 -12.18 -20.85
CA LYS A 393 11.52 -12.99 -21.52
C LYS A 393 10.82 -13.93 -20.53
N GLU A 394 11.60 -14.71 -19.78
CA GLU A 394 11.08 -15.69 -18.85
C GLU A 394 10.34 -15.04 -17.66
N ALA A 395 10.75 -13.84 -17.22
CA ALA A 395 9.99 -13.07 -16.24
C ALA A 395 8.59 -12.72 -16.76
N ARG A 396 8.49 -12.29 -18.01
CA ARG A 396 7.21 -11.94 -18.66
C ARG A 396 6.33 -13.13 -18.93
N GLU A 397 6.91 -14.28 -19.26
CA GLU A 397 6.17 -15.54 -19.37
C GLU A 397 5.47 -15.91 -18.05
N LYS A 398 6.00 -15.46 -16.90
CA LYS A 398 5.36 -15.57 -15.57
C LYS A 398 4.43 -14.40 -15.22
N GLY A 399 4.24 -13.45 -16.12
CA GLY A 399 3.47 -12.22 -15.90
C GLY A 399 4.17 -11.19 -15.01
N ALA A 400 5.46 -11.35 -14.73
CA ALA A 400 6.25 -10.39 -13.98
C ALA A 400 6.76 -9.26 -14.89
N ILE A 401 7.13 -8.14 -14.27
CA ILE A 401 7.56 -6.90 -14.90
C ILE A 401 9.09 -6.75 -14.71
N PRO A 402 9.90 -7.04 -15.74
CA PRO A 402 11.35 -6.91 -15.65
C PRO A 402 11.79 -5.44 -15.77
N ILE A 403 12.83 -5.09 -15.03
CA ILE A 403 13.51 -3.78 -15.05
C ILE A 403 15.01 -4.06 -15.11
N VAL A 404 15.69 -3.53 -16.11
CA VAL A 404 17.14 -3.73 -16.29
C VAL A 404 17.90 -2.52 -15.78
N MET A 405 18.96 -2.76 -15.03
CA MET A 405 19.89 -1.73 -14.55
C MET A 405 21.30 -2.04 -15.04
N SER A 406 22.04 -1.01 -15.45
CA SER A 406 23.49 -1.14 -15.63
C SER A 406 24.19 -1.40 -14.29
N GLN A 407 25.36 -2.04 -14.33
CA GLN A 407 26.14 -2.35 -13.12
C GLN A 407 26.55 -1.06 -12.37
N THR A 408 26.77 -1.17 -11.06
CA THR A 408 27.22 -0.04 -10.25
C THR A 408 28.63 0.44 -10.62
N VAL A 409 29.01 1.64 -10.17
CA VAL A 409 30.33 2.23 -10.41
C VAL A 409 31.35 1.70 -9.41
N ARG A 410 32.57 1.40 -9.87
CA ARG A 410 33.72 1.09 -9.02
C ARG A 410 34.37 2.37 -8.52
N ASN A 411 35.08 2.33 -7.41
CA ASN A 411 35.91 3.42 -6.93
C ASN A 411 37.20 3.56 -7.76
N GLU A 412 37.03 3.78 -9.06
CA GLU A 412 38.08 3.96 -10.05
C GLU A 412 37.86 5.32 -10.71
N TRP A 413 38.90 6.15 -10.76
CA TRP A 413 38.79 7.55 -11.18
C TRP A 413 39.76 7.87 -12.33
N PRO A 414 39.64 7.21 -13.50
CA PRO A 414 40.49 7.51 -14.65
C PRO A 414 40.31 8.98 -15.04
N LYS A 415 41.43 9.71 -15.16
CA LYS A 415 41.43 11.15 -15.50
C LYS A 415 40.60 12.01 -14.52
N GLY A 416 40.46 11.58 -13.26
CA GLY A 416 39.80 12.35 -12.21
C GLY A 416 38.27 12.29 -12.19
N LYS A 417 37.64 11.41 -13.00
CA LYS A 417 36.18 11.18 -13.01
C LYS A 417 35.87 9.71 -12.75
N PRO A 418 34.72 9.35 -12.14
CA PRO A 418 34.34 7.96 -11.96
C PRO A 418 34.30 7.18 -13.28
N GLU A 419 34.78 5.94 -13.28
CA GLU A 419 34.78 5.09 -14.48
C GLU A 419 33.35 4.80 -14.96
N LEU A 420 33.10 5.09 -16.26
CA LEU A 420 31.91 4.65 -16.98
C LEU A 420 32.25 3.41 -17.84
N ARG A 421 31.35 2.42 -17.88
CA ARG A 421 31.56 1.16 -18.62
C ARG A 421 30.62 1.03 -19.82
N ASP A 422 30.47 2.14 -20.54
CA ASP A 422 29.41 2.33 -21.53
C ASP A 422 29.67 1.66 -22.88
N GLU A 423 30.86 1.12 -23.11
CA GLU A 423 31.17 0.40 -24.36
C GLU A 423 30.96 -1.11 -24.28
N SER A 424 30.63 -1.64 -23.09
CA SER A 424 30.50 -3.09 -22.84
C SER A 424 29.17 -3.45 -22.15
N TYR A 425 29.23 -4.01 -20.94
CA TYR A 425 28.10 -4.58 -20.20
C TYR A 425 26.94 -3.60 -19.99
N ASN A 426 27.22 -2.31 -19.79
CA ASN A 426 26.17 -1.29 -19.67
C ASN A 426 25.41 -1.14 -20.99
N LYS A 427 26.14 -1.00 -22.12
CA LYS A 427 25.58 -0.95 -23.47
C LYS A 427 24.82 -2.22 -23.82
N TRP A 428 25.36 -3.40 -23.50
CA TRP A 428 24.68 -4.65 -23.81
C TRP A 428 23.43 -4.86 -22.96
N SER A 429 23.42 -4.42 -21.70
CA SER A 429 22.21 -4.41 -20.85
C SER A 429 21.14 -3.50 -21.43
N LYS A 430 21.54 -2.31 -21.90
CA LYS A 430 20.65 -1.35 -22.57
C LYS A 430 20.04 -1.95 -23.84
N ILE A 431 20.86 -2.50 -24.73
CA ILE A 431 20.40 -3.12 -25.98
C ILE A 431 19.44 -4.29 -25.67
N ALA A 432 19.77 -5.16 -24.72
CA ALA A 432 18.89 -6.26 -24.33
C ALA A 432 17.53 -5.77 -23.80
N ALA A 433 17.53 -4.72 -22.98
CA ALA A 433 16.32 -4.10 -22.49
C ALA A 433 15.49 -3.47 -23.62
N GLU A 434 16.13 -2.75 -24.54
CA GLU A 434 15.48 -2.11 -25.70
C GLU A 434 14.88 -3.15 -26.67
N ASN A 435 15.64 -4.19 -27.03
CA ASN A 435 15.18 -5.31 -27.86
C ASN A 435 13.91 -5.94 -27.28
N GLN A 436 13.89 -6.09 -25.97
CA GLN A 436 12.76 -6.65 -25.26
C GLN A 436 11.73 -5.58 -24.88
N LYS A 437 11.92 -4.28 -25.11
CA LYS A 437 11.02 -3.21 -24.62
C LYS A 437 10.82 -3.23 -23.09
N ALA A 438 11.85 -3.59 -22.34
CA ALA A 438 11.86 -3.48 -20.88
C ALA A 438 12.43 -2.11 -20.46
N PRO A 439 11.98 -1.52 -19.34
CA PRO A 439 12.62 -0.32 -18.79
C PRO A 439 14.10 -0.56 -18.52
N PHE A 440 14.96 0.31 -19.05
CA PHE A 440 16.38 0.38 -18.73
C PHE A 440 16.66 1.60 -17.86
N ILE A 441 17.45 1.42 -16.81
CA ILE A 441 17.95 2.49 -15.95
C ILE A 441 19.47 2.42 -15.95
N ASP A 442 20.11 3.49 -16.43
CA ASP A 442 21.57 3.58 -16.43
C ASP A 442 22.10 3.93 -15.04
N LEU A 443 22.03 2.98 -14.12
CA LEU A 443 22.44 3.16 -12.74
C LEU A 443 23.94 3.48 -12.62
N ASN A 444 24.77 3.00 -13.54
CA ASN A 444 26.19 3.34 -13.63
C ASN A 444 26.39 4.85 -13.77
N VAL A 445 25.82 5.45 -14.82
CA VAL A 445 25.89 6.90 -15.05
C VAL A 445 25.32 7.68 -13.88
N LEU A 446 24.15 7.24 -13.37
CA LEU A 446 23.45 7.96 -12.30
C LEU A 446 24.20 7.92 -10.96
N ILE A 447 24.91 6.82 -10.65
CA ILE A 447 25.80 6.77 -9.48
C ILE A 447 27.05 7.61 -9.73
N ALA A 448 27.64 7.55 -10.93
CA ALA A 448 28.85 8.31 -11.27
C ALA A 448 28.63 9.82 -11.12
N GLU A 449 27.49 10.34 -11.59
CA GLU A 449 27.11 11.75 -11.45
C GLU A 449 27.02 12.19 -9.98
N GLU A 450 26.47 11.34 -9.10
CA GLU A 450 26.36 11.66 -7.67
C GLU A 450 27.70 11.49 -6.95
N TYR A 451 28.51 10.50 -7.33
CA TYR A 451 29.89 10.33 -6.84
C TYR A 451 30.79 11.52 -7.23
N GLU A 452 30.67 12.04 -8.46
CA GLU A 452 31.44 13.22 -8.91
C GLU A 452 31.12 14.45 -8.05
N LYS A 453 29.87 14.64 -7.62
CA LYS A 453 29.48 15.74 -6.71
C LYS A 453 30.05 15.58 -5.30
N LEU A 454 30.11 14.35 -4.79
CA LEU A 454 30.69 14.06 -3.48
C LEU A 454 32.22 14.19 -3.46
N GLY A 455 32.86 13.92 -4.60
CA GLY A 455 34.31 13.91 -4.75
C GLY A 455 34.96 12.61 -4.28
N LYS A 456 36.14 12.36 -4.83
CA LYS A 456 36.89 11.10 -4.67
C LYS A 456 37.16 10.71 -3.21
N GLU A 457 37.51 11.67 -2.36
CA GLU A 457 37.82 11.41 -0.96
C GLU A 457 36.61 10.90 -0.18
N LYS A 458 35.45 11.54 -0.36
CA LYS A 458 34.21 11.09 0.28
C LYS A 458 33.78 9.73 -0.25
N VAL A 459 33.85 9.53 -1.57
CA VAL A 459 33.49 8.24 -2.18
C VAL A 459 34.43 7.13 -1.71
N ALA A 460 35.71 7.40 -1.45
CA ALA A 460 36.62 6.38 -0.91
C ALA A 460 36.13 5.80 0.43
N SER A 461 35.45 6.59 1.28
CA SER A 461 34.88 6.07 2.53
C SER A 461 33.75 5.07 2.32
N PHE A 462 33.12 5.05 1.14
CA PHE A 462 32.09 4.08 0.81
C PHE A 462 32.66 2.70 0.53
N PHE A 463 33.97 2.58 0.27
CA PHE A 463 34.65 1.37 -0.20
C PHE A 463 35.71 0.93 0.81
N PRO A 464 35.33 0.24 1.90
CA PRO A 464 36.18 0.03 3.07
C PRO A 464 37.36 -0.92 2.84
N LYS A 465 37.32 -1.75 1.78
CA LYS A 465 38.31 -2.81 1.55
C LYS A 465 38.89 -2.82 0.14
N ASP A 466 38.06 -2.68 -0.88
CA ASP A 466 38.47 -2.72 -2.28
C ASP A 466 37.64 -1.75 -3.12
N HIS A 467 37.99 -1.57 -4.38
CA HIS A 467 37.34 -0.60 -5.27
C HIS A 467 35.98 -1.05 -5.84
N THR A 468 35.45 -2.21 -5.47
CA THR A 468 34.18 -2.74 -5.99
C THR A 468 33.11 -2.86 -4.92
N HIS A 469 33.49 -3.28 -3.72
CA HIS A 469 32.54 -3.60 -2.64
C HIS A 469 32.35 -2.40 -1.71
N THR A 470 31.11 -1.93 -1.64
CA THR A 470 30.71 -0.88 -0.71
C THR A 470 30.55 -1.40 0.72
N GLY A 471 30.77 -0.54 1.72
CA GLY A 471 30.27 -0.71 3.08
C GLY A 471 28.80 -0.29 3.19
N ALA A 472 28.25 -0.29 4.41
CA ALA A 472 26.84 0.03 4.65
C ALA A 472 26.42 1.44 4.15
N GLU A 473 27.29 2.45 4.30
CA GLU A 473 27.03 3.82 3.84
C GLU A 473 26.93 3.89 2.31
N GLY A 474 27.91 3.32 1.60
CA GLY A 474 27.92 3.27 0.14
C GLY A 474 26.77 2.46 -0.44
N ALA A 475 26.41 1.34 0.19
CA ALA A 475 25.28 0.53 -0.19
C ALA A 475 23.95 1.30 -0.06
N ASP A 476 23.79 2.03 1.04
CA ASP A 476 22.62 2.87 1.30
C ASP A 476 22.53 4.06 0.34
N PHE A 477 23.67 4.64 -0.03
CA PHE A 477 23.76 5.68 -1.06
C PHE A 477 23.35 5.16 -2.44
N ASN A 478 23.93 4.04 -2.89
CA ASN A 478 23.59 3.43 -4.18
C ASN A 478 22.12 2.99 -4.25
N ALA A 479 21.57 2.49 -3.14
CA ALA A 479 20.16 2.15 -3.03
C ALA A 479 19.24 3.37 -3.16
N TRP A 480 19.65 4.51 -2.57
CA TRP A 480 18.94 5.78 -2.72
C TRP A 480 18.96 6.27 -4.17
N VAL A 481 20.13 6.22 -4.85
CA VAL A 481 20.23 6.56 -6.27
C VAL A 481 19.32 5.65 -7.10
N ALA A 482 19.37 4.32 -6.88
CA ALA A 482 18.51 3.37 -7.58
C ALA A 482 17.00 3.69 -7.40
N ALA A 483 16.56 3.96 -6.18
CA ALA A 483 15.18 4.31 -5.88
C ALA A 483 14.77 5.65 -6.55
N LYS A 484 15.61 6.68 -6.43
CA LYS A 484 15.40 8.00 -7.07
C LYS A 484 15.28 7.85 -8.59
N SER A 485 16.10 7.02 -9.19
CA SER A 485 16.09 6.74 -10.63
C SER A 485 14.80 6.01 -11.05
N ILE A 486 14.42 4.94 -10.35
CA ILE A 486 13.13 4.25 -10.58
C ILE A 486 11.96 5.24 -10.49
N LYS A 487 11.95 6.13 -9.48
CA LYS A 487 10.88 7.13 -9.30
C LYS A 487 10.73 8.05 -10.51
N LYS A 488 11.84 8.41 -11.15
CA LYS A 488 11.89 9.33 -12.30
C LYS A 488 11.61 8.63 -13.63
N THR A 489 11.90 7.34 -13.77
CA THR A 489 11.71 6.59 -15.02
C THR A 489 10.23 6.49 -15.39
N LYS A 490 9.85 7.12 -16.51
CA LYS A 490 8.51 6.99 -17.09
C LYS A 490 8.34 5.57 -17.66
N GLY A 491 7.15 5.00 -17.54
CA GLY A 491 6.88 3.61 -17.97
C GLY A 491 7.40 2.52 -17.03
N CYS A 492 8.11 2.86 -15.96
CA CYS A 492 8.44 1.91 -14.90
C CYS A 492 7.34 1.87 -13.84
N GLU A 493 6.50 0.83 -13.83
CA GLU A 493 5.40 0.69 -12.87
C GLU A 493 5.86 0.62 -11.39
N LEU A 494 7.09 0.19 -11.13
CA LEU A 494 7.64 0.13 -9.77
C LEU A 494 7.74 1.53 -9.13
N ARG A 495 7.78 2.61 -9.93
CA ARG A 495 7.84 4.01 -9.46
C ARG A 495 6.72 4.37 -8.48
N ASP A 496 5.55 3.73 -8.58
CA ASP A 496 4.39 4.03 -7.74
C ASP A 496 4.50 3.43 -6.33
N TYR A 497 5.51 2.60 -6.13
CA TYR A 497 5.85 1.96 -4.86
C TYR A 497 7.19 2.43 -4.31
N ILE A 498 7.85 3.39 -4.95
CA ILE A 498 9.02 4.07 -4.37
C ILE A 498 8.56 5.19 -3.44
N GLU A 499 9.06 5.13 -2.21
CA GLU A 499 8.83 6.10 -1.14
C GLU A 499 10.17 6.54 -0.56
N ILE A 500 10.64 7.73 -0.97
CA ILE A 500 11.89 8.30 -0.48
C ILE A 500 11.56 9.20 0.71
N PRO A 501 12.04 8.87 1.92
CA PRO A 501 11.76 9.66 3.12
C PRO A 501 12.17 11.11 2.95
N LYS A 502 11.46 12.04 3.60
CA LYS A 502 11.81 13.48 3.51
C LYS A 502 13.25 13.75 3.92
N SER A 503 13.75 13.07 4.95
CA SER A 503 15.14 13.12 5.40
C SER A 503 16.16 12.68 4.34
N ALA A 504 15.74 11.86 3.38
CA ALA A 504 16.57 11.35 2.30
C ALA A 504 16.39 12.09 0.96
N GLN A 505 15.50 13.08 0.85
CA GLN A 505 15.26 13.78 -0.43
C GLN A 505 16.44 14.67 -0.87
N LYS A 506 17.29 15.09 0.07
CA LYS A 506 18.48 15.91 -0.16
C LYS A 506 19.73 15.26 0.45
N LYS A 507 19.89 13.94 0.29
CA LYS A 507 21.19 13.34 0.59
C LYS A 507 22.26 14.06 -0.23
N PRO A 508 23.36 14.51 0.41
CA PRO A 508 24.42 15.26 -0.25
C PRO A 508 25.05 14.46 -1.38
#